data_AF-A0A6P7TMW0-F1
#
_entry.id   AF-A0A6P7TMW0-F1
#
_cell.length_a   1.000
_cell.length_b   1.000
_cell.length_c   1.000
_cell.angle_alpha   90.00
_cell.angle_beta   90.00
_cell.angle_gamma   90.00
#
_symmetry.space_group_name_H-M   'P 1'
#
loop_
_entity.id
_entity.type
_entity.pdbx_description
1 polymer ?
#
loop_
_entity_poly.entity_id
_entity_poly.type
_entity_poly.pdbx_seq_one_letter_code
_entity_poly.pdbx_strand_id
1 'polypeptide(L)'
;MWRFLAVLLMSFVLAIKGFYFHTELDPARVIKAKADVTPKCLKHSENVNCKFYKCLDERFPCHPERKKQDTSYRQCRRALNVAKTLNDIGKIWINSIIGCFMNELTDMYKSDTLDCNSILEKTLAIQHTCYMKNDFCEVGWDNREGLWQIFKRPIEKSKSQHYKALWENIGKISSKCTSENAPKLTAWINAKAGESLTN
;
A
#
# COMPACT_ATOMS: atom_id res chain seq x y z
N MET A 1 30.43 -19.20 -52.66
CA MET A 1 29.23 -18.83 -51.87
C MET A 1 29.12 -19.46 -50.48
N TRP A 2 30.09 -20.23 -49.97
CA TRP A 2 29.93 -20.92 -48.67
C TRP A 2 30.52 -20.17 -47.45
N ARG A 3 31.40 -19.19 -47.67
CA ARG A 3 32.13 -18.49 -46.58
C ARG A 3 31.32 -17.41 -45.86
N PHE A 4 30.23 -16.91 -46.45
CA PHE A 4 29.38 -15.90 -45.81
C PHE A 4 28.30 -16.49 -44.89
N LEU A 5 27.92 -17.76 -45.05
CA LEU A 5 26.92 -18.40 -44.18
C LEU A 5 27.45 -18.75 -42.79
N ALA A 6 28.76 -19.02 -42.67
CA ALA A 6 29.38 -19.44 -41.41
C ALA A 6 29.54 -18.28 -40.40
N VAL A 7 29.70 -17.04 -40.89
CA VAL A 7 29.91 -15.87 -40.02
C VAL A 7 28.61 -15.39 -39.39
N LEU A 8 27.46 -15.52 -40.07
CA LEU A 8 26.15 -15.14 -39.53
C LEU A 8 25.64 -16.09 -38.44
N LEU A 9 26.02 -17.37 -38.46
CA LEU A 9 25.63 -18.34 -37.43
C LEU A 9 26.47 -18.21 -36.14
N MET A 10 27.73 -17.78 -36.20
CA MET A 10 28.54 -17.56 -35.00
C MET A 10 28.13 -16.30 -34.20
N SER A 11 27.58 -15.28 -34.86
CA SER A 11 27.08 -14.08 -34.19
C SER A 11 25.81 -14.33 -33.38
N PHE A 12 25.00 -15.32 -33.75
CA PHE A 12 23.74 -15.62 -33.05
C PHE A 12 23.97 -16.38 -31.73
N VAL A 13 25.04 -17.17 -31.62
CA VAL A 13 25.34 -17.93 -30.40
C VAL A 13 25.91 -17.03 -29.28
N LEU A 14 26.61 -15.96 -29.63
CA LEU A 14 27.14 -14.99 -28.65
C LEU A 14 26.07 -14.00 -28.14
N ALA A 15 25.01 -13.75 -28.91
CA ALA A 15 23.89 -12.93 -28.46
C ALA A 15 23.01 -13.61 -27.39
N ILE A 16 22.97 -14.94 -27.35
CA ILE A 16 22.17 -15.69 -26.35
C ILE A 16 22.87 -15.75 -24.99
N LYS A 17 24.21 -15.67 -24.95
CA LYS A 17 24.96 -15.70 -23.68
C LYS A 17 25.02 -14.34 -22.95
N GLY A 18 24.76 -13.23 -23.66
CA GLY A 18 24.66 -11.89 -23.06
C GLY A 18 23.28 -11.54 -22.48
N PHE A 19 22.27 -12.40 -22.72
CA PHE A 19 20.90 -12.23 -22.20
C PHE A 19 20.63 -13.08 -20.95
N TYR A 20 21.67 -13.55 -20.26
CA TYR A 20 21.55 -13.86 -18.84
C TYR A 20 21.63 -12.55 -18.08
N PHE A 21 20.54 -11.79 -18.16
CA PHE A 21 20.14 -10.86 -17.11
C PHE A 21 20.14 -11.64 -15.79
N HIS A 22 21.29 -11.65 -15.09
CA HIS A 22 21.29 -11.81 -13.65
C HIS A 22 20.76 -10.47 -13.09
N THR A 23 19.44 -10.30 -13.14
CA THR A 23 18.78 -9.60 -12.05
C THR A 23 18.94 -10.51 -10.84
N GLU A 24 20.02 -10.36 -10.10
CA GLU A 24 20.01 -10.70 -8.68
C GLU A 24 18.93 -9.83 -8.04
N LEU A 25 17.70 -10.34 -8.04
CA LEU A 25 16.69 -10.01 -7.06
C LEU A 25 17.24 -10.52 -5.71
N ASP A 26 18.15 -9.79 -5.09
CA ASP A 26 18.32 -9.93 -3.65
C ASP A 26 17.04 -9.39 -3.00
N PRO A 27 16.37 -10.17 -2.14
CA PRO A 27 16.49 -9.79 -0.75
C PRO A 27 16.34 -10.97 0.23
N ALA A 28 16.95 -10.85 1.41
CA ALA A 28 16.51 -11.62 2.57
C ALA A 28 14.98 -11.50 2.75
N ARG A 29 14.25 -12.61 2.57
CA ARG A 29 12.80 -12.74 2.82
C ARG A 29 12.40 -12.12 4.15
N VAL A 30 13.22 -12.36 5.17
CA VAL A 30 13.06 -11.88 6.54
C VAL A 30 14.23 -10.98 6.89
N ILE A 31 13.94 -9.72 7.22
CA ILE A 31 14.95 -8.76 7.68
C ILE A 31 14.93 -8.66 9.20
N LYS A 32 16.12 -8.52 9.81
CA LYS A 32 16.25 -8.15 11.21
C LYS A 32 16.05 -6.65 11.38
N ALA A 33 15.50 -6.24 12.52
CA ALA A 33 15.39 -4.85 12.90
C ALA A 33 16.76 -4.15 12.87
N LYS A 34 16.82 -2.96 12.25
CA LYS A 34 18.06 -2.16 12.12
C LYS A 34 18.24 -1.08 13.19
N ALA A 35 17.20 -0.81 13.96
CA ALA A 35 17.17 0.23 14.98
C ALA A 35 16.24 -0.19 16.10
N ASP A 36 16.51 0.18 17.36
CA ASP A 36 15.72 -0.22 18.52
C ASP A 36 14.28 0.30 18.53
N VAL A 37 13.44 -0.35 19.33
CA VAL A 37 12.09 0.16 19.66
C VAL A 37 12.27 1.37 20.57
N THR A 38 11.81 2.54 20.13
CA THR A 38 11.94 3.77 20.92
C THR A 38 10.59 4.25 21.48
N PRO A 39 10.55 4.79 22.72
CA PRO A 39 9.33 5.39 23.27
C PRO A 39 8.77 6.51 22.38
N LYS A 40 9.64 7.26 21.69
CA LYS A 40 9.25 8.31 20.75
C LYS A 40 8.41 7.77 19.59
N CYS A 41 8.82 6.63 19.02
CA CYS A 41 8.11 6.01 17.92
C CYS A 41 6.78 5.40 18.37
N LEU A 42 6.74 4.78 19.55
CA LEU A 42 5.48 4.32 20.16
C LEU A 42 4.51 5.49 20.39
N LYS A 43 5.01 6.62 20.91
CA LYS A 43 4.21 7.85 21.08
C LYS A 43 3.68 8.39 19.76
N HIS A 44 4.41 8.24 18.65
CA HIS A 44 3.90 8.62 17.34
C HIS A 44 2.69 7.78 16.92
N SER A 45 2.68 6.48 17.21
CA SER A 45 1.53 5.62 16.97
C SER A 45 0.33 6.03 17.83
N GLU A 46 0.54 6.16 19.16
CA GLU A 46 -0.50 6.55 20.12
C GLU A 46 -1.19 7.87 19.76
N ASN A 47 -0.42 8.85 19.27
CA ASN A 47 -0.92 10.18 18.93
C ASN A 47 -1.36 10.31 17.46
N VAL A 48 -1.52 9.20 16.73
CA VAL A 48 -1.90 9.17 15.30
C VAL A 48 -0.99 10.07 14.44
N ASN A 49 0.31 10.08 14.74
CA ASN A 49 1.29 10.91 14.09
C ASN A 49 1.97 10.14 12.95
N CYS A 50 1.81 10.63 11.71
CA CYS A 50 2.38 9.96 10.54
C CYS A 50 3.89 9.71 10.60
N LYS A 51 4.66 10.44 11.45
CA LYS A 51 6.08 10.14 11.68
C LYS A 51 6.33 8.71 12.17
N PHE A 52 5.33 8.03 12.74
CA PHE A 52 5.40 6.60 13.06
C PHE A 52 5.85 5.74 11.87
N TYR A 53 5.34 6.02 10.67
CA TYR A 53 5.74 5.27 9.46
C TYR A 53 7.23 5.44 9.11
N LYS A 54 7.85 6.57 9.48
CA LYS A 54 9.30 6.73 9.32
C LYS A 54 10.07 5.82 10.26
N CYS A 55 9.62 5.69 11.51
CA CYS A 55 10.20 4.74 12.46
C CYS A 55 10.12 3.30 11.95
N LEU A 56 8.98 2.93 11.35
CA LEU A 56 8.79 1.60 10.78
C LEU A 56 9.74 1.38 9.59
N ASP A 57 9.83 2.34 8.66
CA ASP A 57 10.73 2.27 7.50
C ASP A 57 12.21 2.25 7.91
N GLU A 58 12.59 2.98 8.97
CA GLU A 58 13.95 3.03 9.53
C GLU A 58 14.33 1.69 10.20
N ARG A 59 13.41 1.10 10.98
CA ARG A 59 13.63 -0.21 11.63
C ARG A 59 13.62 -1.34 10.61
N PHE A 60 12.77 -1.26 9.58
CA PHE A 60 12.53 -2.30 8.58
C PHE A 60 12.52 -1.75 7.14
N PRO A 61 13.69 -1.53 6.52
CA PRO A 61 13.79 -0.93 5.18
C PRO A 61 13.52 -1.96 4.07
N CYS A 62 12.29 -2.48 3.99
CA CYS A 62 11.92 -3.52 3.03
C CYS A 62 11.93 -3.07 1.56
N HIS A 63 11.91 -1.77 1.30
CA HIS A 63 11.91 -1.25 -0.08
C HIS A 63 12.73 0.04 -0.19
N PRO A 64 14.07 -0.06 -0.19
CA PRO A 64 14.94 1.12 -0.29
C PRO A 64 14.73 1.89 -1.61
N GLU A 65 14.30 1.19 -2.66
CA GLU A 65 14.05 1.70 -4.01
C GLU A 65 12.71 2.47 -4.16
N ARG A 66 11.82 2.47 -3.16
CA ARG A 66 10.49 3.09 -3.30
C ARG A 66 10.64 4.58 -3.61
N LYS A 67 9.96 5.02 -4.68
CA LYS A 67 9.89 6.44 -5.05
C LYS A 67 9.51 7.28 -3.83
N LYS A 68 10.18 8.43 -3.68
CA LYS A 68 9.82 9.50 -2.73
C LYS A 68 8.42 10.10 -2.98
N GLN A 69 7.49 9.44 -3.66
CA GLN A 69 6.06 9.84 -3.70
C GLN A 69 5.12 8.81 -3.05
N ASP A 70 5.56 7.56 -2.84
CA ASP A 70 4.69 6.42 -2.47
C ASP A 70 4.96 5.81 -1.08
N THR A 71 5.38 6.63 -0.10
CA THR A 71 5.66 6.13 1.26
C THR A 71 4.41 6.19 2.12
N SER A 72 4.31 5.26 3.07
CA SER A 72 3.21 5.20 4.04
C SER A 72 3.10 6.50 4.86
N TYR A 73 4.23 7.16 5.17
CA TYR A 73 4.25 8.51 5.76
C TYR A 73 3.43 9.53 4.96
N ARG A 74 3.63 9.60 3.64
CA ARG A 74 2.89 10.55 2.78
C ARG A 74 1.44 10.15 2.61
N GLN A 75 1.15 8.86 2.54
CA GLN A 75 -0.22 8.37 2.48
C GLN A 75 -1.01 8.75 3.73
N CYS A 76 -0.44 8.53 4.91
CA CYS A 76 -1.04 8.96 6.17
C CYS A 76 -1.29 10.48 6.18
N ARG A 77 -0.31 11.29 5.76
CA ARG A 77 -0.50 12.75 5.69
C ARG A 77 -1.61 13.15 4.72
N ARG A 78 -1.73 12.46 3.60
CA ARG A 78 -2.82 12.69 2.64
C ARG A 78 -4.17 12.36 3.26
N ALA A 79 -4.28 11.22 3.93
CA ALA A 79 -5.49 10.80 4.62
C ALA A 79 -5.91 11.82 5.70
N LEU A 80 -4.98 12.28 6.54
CA LEU A 80 -5.25 13.33 7.54
C LEU A 80 -5.66 14.67 6.91
N ASN A 81 -5.12 15.02 5.74
CA ASN A 81 -5.52 16.25 5.04
C ASN A 81 -6.92 16.13 4.44
N VAL A 82 -7.25 14.98 3.84
CA VAL A 82 -8.60 14.71 3.33
C VAL A 82 -9.61 14.69 4.48
N ALA A 83 -9.27 14.10 5.63
CA ALA A 83 -10.17 14.07 6.79
C ALA A 83 -10.62 15.48 7.22
N LYS A 84 -9.79 16.51 7.02
CA LYS A 84 -10.13 17.91 7.35
C LYS A 84 -11.17 18.53 6.43
N THR A 85 -11.39 17.95 5.25
CA THR A 85 -12.37 18.44 4.27
C THR A 85 -13.69 17.68 4.32
N LEU A 86 -13.80 16.67 5.19
CA LEU A 86 -15.04 15.91 5.38
C LEU A 86 -15.90 16.55 6.47
N ASN A 87 -17.16 16.12 6.54
CA ASN A 87 -18.03 16.42 7.68
C ASN A 87 -17.48 15.75 8.97
N ASP A 88 -18.08 16.05 10.12
CA ASP A 88 -17.59 15.56 11.41
C ASP A 88 -17.55 14.02 11.48
N ILE A 89 -18.55 13.35 10.93
CA ILE A 89 -18.61 11.88 10.86
C ILE A 89 -17.45 11.34 10.02
N GLY A 90 -17.23 11.87 8.82
CA GLY A 90 -16.15 11.45 7.92
C GLY A 90 -14.76 11.75 8.48
N LYS A 91 -14.61 12.88 9.17
CA LYS A 91 -13.37 13.25 9.86
C LYS A 91 -13.05 12.27 10.97
N ILE A 92 -14.03 11.94 11.83
CA ILE A 92 -13.87 10.94 12.89
C ILE A 92 -13.50 9.60 12.26
N TRP A 93 -14.27 9.17 11.26
CA TRP A 93 -14.11 7.90 10.58
C TRP A 93 -12.70 7.68 10.00
N ILE A 94 -12.18 8.63 9.21
CA ILE A 94 -10.84 8.51 8.64
C ILE A 94 -9.77 8.52 9.74
N ASN A 95 -9.90 9.36 10.77
CA ASN A 95 -8.95 9.38 11.88
C ASN A 95 -8.93 8.06 12.65
N SER A 96 -10.09 7.45 12.90
CA SER A 96 -10.19 6.16 13.59
C SER A 96 -9.59 5.02 12.76
N ILE A 97 -9.77 5.02 11.43
CA ILE A 97 -9.06 4.08 10.54
C ILE A 97 -7.55 4.25 10.66
N ILE A 98 -7.03 5.48 10.57
CA ILE A 98 -5.58 5.72 10.66
C ILE A 98 -5.04 5.27 12.04
N GLY A 99 -5.75 5.59 13.12
CA GLY A 99 -5.40 5.15 14.47
C GLY A 99 -5.35 3.63 14.58
N CYS A 100 -6.36 2.94 14.04
CA CYS A 100 -6.38 1.47 13.98
C CYS A 100 -5.17 0.92 13.21
N PHE A 101 -4.85 1.46 12.03
CA PHE A 101 -3.68 1.03 11.26
C PHE A 101 -2.38 1.17 12.06
N MET A 102 -2.18 2.32 12.72
CA MET A 102 -0.97 2.54 13.52
C MET A 102 -0.91 1.59 14.72
N ASN A 103 -2.03 1.31 15.36
CA ASN A 103 -2.12 0.34 16.45
C ASN A 103 -1.69 -1.07 15.98
N GLU A 104 -2.28 -1.59 14.90
CA GLU A 104 -1.94 -2.91 14.35
C GLU A 104 -0.47 -2.98 13.88
N LEU A 105 0.07 -1.89 13.33
CA LEU A 105 1.48 -1.80 12.92
C LEU A 105 2.43 -1.60 14.11
N THR A 106 1.95 -1.24 15.29
CA THR A 106 2.80 -1.09 16.48
C THR A 106 3.37 -2.44 16.91
N ASP A 107 2.61 -3.51 16.78
CA ASP A 107 3.09 -4.87 17.07
C ASP A 107 4.14 -5.32 16.05
N MET A 108 3.97 -4.92 14.78
CA MET A 108 5.01 -5.08 13.77
C MET A 108 6.28 -4.32 14.13
N TYR A 109 6.16 -3.07 14.59
CA TYR A 109 7.31 -2.25 15.01
C TYR A 109 8.07 -2.87 16.20
N LYS A 110 7.36 -3.52 17.14
CA LYS A 110 7.95 -4.18 18.31
C LYS A 110 8.67 -5.49 17.98
N SER A 111 8.38 -6.12 16.83
CA SER A 111 9.03 -7.36 16.41
C SER A 111 10.53 -7.21 16.18
N ASP A 112 11.30 -8.29 16.28
CA ASP A 112 12.75 -8.30 15.97
C ASP A 112 13.03 -8.58 14.49
N THR A 113 12.06 -9.15 13.79
CA THR A 113 12.17 -9.52 12.38
C THR A 113 10.90 -9.17 11.61
N LEU A 114 11.03 -8.88 10.33
CA LEU A 114 9.89 -8.66 9.43
C LEU A 114 10.09 -9.40 8.10
N ASP A 115 9.09 -10.16 7.67
CA ASP A 115 9.07 -10.74 6.32
C ASP A 115 8.56 -9.69 5.31
N CYS A 116 9.49 -9.14 4.52
CA CYS A 116 9.21 -8.08 3.56
C CYS A 116 8.28 -8.52 2.43
N ASN A 117 8.27 -9.80 2.06
CA ASN A 117 7.41 -10.33 1.01
C ASN A 117 5.96 -10.45 1.49
N SER A 118 5.76 -10.63 2.79
CA SER A 118 4.42 -10.70 3.41
C SER A 118 3.79 -9.35 3.75
N ILE A 119 4.51 -8.23 3.60
CA ILE A 119 4.03 -6.91 4.05
C ILE A 119 2.73 -6.51 3.37
N LEU A 120 2.60 -6.73 2.06
CA LEU A 120 1.37 -6.39 1.34
C LEU A 120 0.19 -7.18 1.92
N GLU A 121 0.34 -8.50 2.05
CA GLU A 121 -0.70 -9.37 2.63
C GLU A 121 -1.10 -8.92 4.04
N LYS A 122 -0.10 -8.68 4.92
CA LYS A 122 -0.34 -8.15 6.27
C LYS A 122 -1.07 -6.81 6.24
N THR A 123 -0.70 -5.92 5.32
CA THR A 123 -1.35 -4.61 5.16
C THR A 123 -2.81 -4.76 4.70
N LEU A 124 -3.10 -5.70 3.78
CA LEU A 124 -4.47 -5.97 3.33
C LEU A 124 -5.33 -6.55 4.46
N ALA A 125 -4.75 -7.40 5.31
CA ALA A 125 -5.42 -7.93 6.50
C ALA A 125 -5.71 -6.81 7.53
N ILE A 126 -4.73 -5.96 7.81
CA ILE A 126 -4.91 -4.78 8.68
C ILE A 126 -5.98 -3.85 8.11
N GLN A 127 -5.97 -3.61 6.80
CA GLN A 127 -6.99 -2.79 6.14
C GLN A 127 -8.39 -3.38 6.32
N HIS A 128 -8.55 -4.69 6.12
CA HIS A 128 -9.82 -5.35 6.38
C HIS A 128 -10.28 -5.17 7.82
N THR A 129 -9.43 -5.49 8.80
CA THR A 129 -9.74 -5.33 10.22
C THR A 129 -10.12 -3.89 10.56
N CYS A 130 -9.34 -2.92 10.12
CA CYS A 130 -9.55 -1.52 10.48
C CYS A 130 -10.76 -0.89 9.82
N TYR A 131 -11.09 -1.23 8.58
CA TYR A 131 -12.31 -0.71 7.95
C TYR A 131 -13.56 -1.31 8.59
N MET A 132 -13.55 -2.63 8.85
CA MET A 132 -14.71 -3.30 9.47
C MET A 132 -14.94 -2.86 10.92
N LYS A 133 -13.87 -2.62 11.71
CA LYS A 133 -13.99 -2.12 13.10
C LYS A 133 -14.43 -0.66 13.20
N ASN A 134 -14.38 0.10 12.11
CA ASN A 134 -14.66 1.54 12.11
C ASN A 134 -15.79 1.87 11.13
N ASP A 135 -16.91 1.15 11.23
CA ASP A 135 -18.19 1.48 10.59
C ASP A 135 -18.13 1.76 9.09
N PHE A 136 -17.19 1.16 8.37
CA PHE A 136 -17.06 1.38 6.93
C PHE A 136 -18.35 1.06 6.16
N CYS A 137 -19.09 0.03 6.59
CA CYS A 137 -20.34 -0.36 5.95
C CYS A 137 -21.45 0.71 6.08
N GLU A 138 -21.45 1.47 7.18
CA GLU A 138 -22.47 2.49 7.43
C GLU A 138 -22.03 3.86 6.89
N VAL A 139 -20.77 4.23 7.12
CA VAL A 139 -20.25 5.58 6.85
C VAL A 139 -19.60 5.69 5.46
N GLY A 140 -19.22 4.56 4.86
CA GLY A 140 -18.42 4.51 3.64
C GLY A 140 -19.11 5.12 2.42
N TRP A 141 -20.45 4.98 2.31
CA TRP A 141 -21.18 5.56 1.18
C TRP A 141 -21.10 7.08 1.15
N ASP A 142 -21.43 7.74 2.27
CA ASP A 142 -21.47 9.21 2.33
C ASP A 142 -20.08 9.84 2.22
N ASN A 143 -19.03 9.08 2.53
CA ASN A 143 -17.64 9.56 2.53
C ASN A 143 -16.79 8.99 1.38
N ARG A 144 -17.40 8.29 0.44
CA ARG A 144 -16.72 7.57 -0.65
C ARG A 144 -15.79 8.46 -1.49
N GLU A 145 -16.21 9.68 -1.81
CA GLU A 145 -15.40 10.62 -2.60
C GLU A 145 -14.14 11.04 -1.83
N GLY A 146 -14.29 11.33 -0.54
CA GLY A 146 -13.16 11.58 0.35
C GLY A 146 -12.18 10.41 0.36
N LEU A 147 -12.70 9.20 0.58
CA LEU A 147 -11.91 7.98 0.54
C LEU A 147 -11.14 7.85 -0.78
N TRP A 148 -11.77 8.10 -1.92
CA TRP A 148 -11.08 8.05 -3.21
C TRP A 148 -9.96 9.08 -3.33
N GLN A 149 -10.12 10.31 -2.84
CA GLN A 149 -9.04 11.32 -2.89
C GLN A 149 -7.77 10.88 -2.17
N ILE A 150 -7.88 9.96 -1.20
CA ILE A 150 -6.73 9.37 -0.50
C ILE A 150 -5.93 8.44 -1.43
N PHE A 151 -6.59 7.71 -2.33
CA PHE A 151 -5.99 6.70 -3.21
C PHE A 151 -5.78 7.16 -4.65
N LYS A 152 -6.50 8.19 -5.11
CA LYS A 152 -6.50 8.68 -6.49
C LYS A 152 -5.10 8.96 -7.01
N ARG A 153 -4.33 9.78 -6.31
CA ARG A 153 -2.97 10.18 -6.75
C ARG A 153 -2.01 8.99 -6.89
N PRO A 154 -1.82 8.11 -5.88
CA PRO A 154 -0.90 6.99 -6.04
C PRO A 154 -1.36 6.00 -7.13
N ILE A 155 -2.66 5.84 -7.35
CA ILE A 155 -3.20 4.97 -8.40
C ILE A 155 -3.04 5.60 -9.79
N GLU A 156 -3.67 6.74 -10.05
CA GLU A 156 -3.73 7.33 -11.39
C GLU A 156 -2.41 7.95 -11.83
N LYS A 157 -1.76 8.71 -10.94
CA LYS A 157 -0.57 9.48 -11.29
C LYS A 157 0.73 8.69 -11.11
N SER A 158 0.81 7.88 -10.06
CA SER A 158 2.03 7.12 -9.76
C SER A 158 1.97 5.69 -10.30
N LYS A 159 0.80 5.26 -10.83
CA LYS A 159 0.53 3.92 -11.39
C LYS A 159 0.98 2.81 -10.43
N SER A 160 0.78 3.04 -9.12
CA SER A 160 1.28 2.14 -8.08
C SER A 160 0.39 0.90 -7.94
N GLN A 161 0.94 -0.26 -8.27
CA GLN A 161 0.26 -1.55 -8.09
C GLN A 161 -0.06 -1.85 -6.63
N HIS A 162 0.80 -1.39 -5.71
CA HIS A 162 0.55 -1.51 -4.27
C HIS A 162 -0.74 -0.80 -3.85
N TYR A 163 -0.92 0.46 -4.25
CA TYR A 163 -2.15 1.20 -3.92
C TYR A 163 -3.37 0.72 -4.70
N LYS A 164 -3.17 0.17 -5.90
CA LYS A 164 -4.24 -0.51 -6.64
C LYS A 164 -4.75 -1.73 -5.87
N ALA A 165 -3.86 -2.58 -5.37
CA ALA A 165 -4.24 -3.73 -4.55
C ALA A 165 -4.95 -3.32 -3.26
N LEU A 166 -4.51 -2.24 -2.60
CA LEU A 166 -5.21 -1.67 -1.44
C LEU A 166 -6.62 -1.17 -1.79
N TRP A 167 -6.82 -0.57 -2.96
CA TRP A 167 -8.14 -0.13 -3.40
C TRP A 167 -9.07 -1.29 -3.75
N GLU A 168 -8.57 -2.27 -4.49
CA GLU A 168 -9.31 -3.51 -4.78
C GLU A 168 -9.75 -4.23 -3.51
N ASN A 169 -8.91 -4.21 -2.47
CA ASN A 169 -9.26 -4.77 -1.17
C ASN A 169 -10.38 -3.99 -0.45
N ILE A 170 -10.47 -2.67 -0.62
CA ILE A 170 -11.62 -1.89 -0.14
C ILE A 170 -12.91 -2.39 -0.82
N GLY A 171 -12.87 -2.69 -2.12
CA GLY A 171 -14.01 -3.29 -2.84
C GLY A 171 -14.40 -4.67 -2.30
N LYS A 172 -13.42 -5.50 -1.95
CA LYS A 172 -13.65 -6.81 -1.29
C LYS A 172 -14.22 -6.66 0.13
N ILE A 173 -13.84 -5.61 0.84
CA ILE A 173 -14.40 -5.30 2.17
C ILE A 173 -15.85 -4.82 2.00
N SER A 174 -16.12 -3.90 1.06
CA SER A 174 -17.47 -3.36 0.86
C SER A 174 -18.46 -4.43 0.40
N SER A 175 -18.01 -5.44 -0.35
CA SER A 175 -18.86 -6.55 -0.78
C SER A 175 -19.32 -7.46 0.38
N LYS A 176 -18.72 -7.34 1.57
CA LYS A 176 -19.13 -8.06 2.78
C LYS A 176 -20.12 -7.26 3.63
N CYS A 177 -20.36 -6.00 3.30
CA CYS A 177 -21.30 -5.15 4.02
C CYS A 177 -22.75 -5.55 3.71
N THR A 178 -23.62 -5.41 4.72
CA THR A 178 -25.05 -5.71 4.62
C THR A 178 -25.94 -4.46 4.75
N SER A 179 -25.34 -3.27 4.80
CA SER A 179 -26.07 -2.00 4.87
C SER A 179 -26.83 -1.72 3.57
N GLU A 180 -27.85 -0.88 3.63
CA GLU A 180 -28.69 -0.52 2.47
C GLU A 180 -27.84 0.01 1.30
N ASN A 181 -26.81 0.79 1.59
CA ASN A 181 -25.94 1.39 0.58
C ASN A 181 -24.76 0.50 0.15
N ALA A 182 -24.57 -0.68 0.75
CA ALA A 182 -23.44 -1.56 0.45
C ALA A 182 -23.32 -1.96 -1.03
N PRO A 183 -24.40 -2.31 -1.76
CA PRO A 183 -24.31 -2.62 -3.19
C PRO A 183 -23.86 -1.42 -4.02
N LYS A 184 -24.37 -0.22 -3.71
CA LYS A 184 -24.00 1.03 -4.40
C LYS A 184 -22.54 1.38 -4.15
N LEU A 185 -22.10 1.27 -2.90
CA LEU A 185 -20.71 1.53 -2.51
C LEU A 185 -19.75 0.58 -3.24
N THR A 186 -20.05 -0.71 -3.26
CA THR A 186 -19.22 -1.72 -3.93
C THR A 186 -19.13 -1.47 -5.43
N ALA A 187 -20.25 -1.20 -6.10
CA ALA A 187 -20.27 -0.88 -7.52
C ALA A 187 -19.43 0.37 -7.83
N TRP A 188 -19.54 1.42 -7.00
CA TRP A 188 -18.79 2.66 -7.17
C TRP A 188 -17.26 2.46 -6.99
N ILE A 189 -16.84 1.71 -5.96
CA ILE A 189 -15.42 1.40 -5.73
C ILE A 189 -14.82 0.62 -6.92
N ASN A 190 -15.54 -0.39 -7.40
CA ASN A 190 -15.10 -1.22 -8.52
C ASN A 190 -15.00 -0.40 -9.83
N ALA A 191 -15.92 0.53 -10.07
CA ALA A 191 -15.85 1.43 -11.21
C ALA A 191 -14.57 2.30 -11.19
N LYS A 192 -14.20 2.84 -10.02
CA LYS A 192 -12.96 3.64 -9.87
C LYS A 192 -11.69 2.83 -10.09
N ALA A 193 -11.71 1.53 -9.79
CA ALA A 193 -10.60 0.63 -10.14
C ALA A 193 -10.47 0.47 -11.67
N GLY A 194 -11.59 0.37 -12.39
CA GLY A 194 -11.63 0.23 -13.85
C GLY A 194 -11.21 1.47 -14.63
N GLU A 195 -11.65 2.67 -14.22
CA GLU A 195 -11.28 3.95 -14.85
C GLU A 195 -9.75 4.21 -14.83
N SER A 196 -9.03 3.62 -13.87
CA SER A 196 -7.58 3.76 -13.72
C SER A 196 -6.75 2.94 -14.70
N LEU A 197 -7.37 2.00 -15.44
CA LEU A 197 -6.73 1.11 -16.42
C LEU A 197 -6.78 1.64 -17.87
N THR A 198 -7.65 2.61 -18.14
CA THR A 198 -7.88 3.15 -19.50
C THR A 198 -7.18 4.48 -19.78
N ASN A 199 -6.48 5.03 -18.78
CA ASN A 199 -5.67 6.26 -18.85
C ASN A 199 -4.23 5.96 -18.42
#